data_AF-A0A7Y7IIE6-F1
#
_entry.id   AF-A0A7Y7IIE6-F1
#
_cell.length_a   1.000
_cell.length_b   1.000
_cell.length_c   1.000
_cell.angle_alpha   90.00
_cell.angle_beta   90.00
_cell.angle_gamma   90.00
#
_symmetry.space_group_name_H-M   'P 1'
#
loop_
_entity.id
_entity.type
_entity.pdbx_description
1 polymer ?
#
loop_
_entity_poly.entity_id
_entity_poly.type
_entity_poly.pdbx_seq_one_letter_code
_entity_poly.pdbx_strand_id
1 'polypeptide(L)'
;MSWFKRKEKPQAVAAISSESPRNPLGPRNQEAANARAAASKSTNLYPAPTLSQAWLDRSAPAEDRRTDLCPNCGGKLKKVPGAKTKCPHCGRQMYVRVDPRINATVVVTEAELEGIDDANAVAYGTWEERRQDKIHRAAARDRLRQKFGSTPDEADVNWQFLNEKFLNAVAHDDGYVIFTVAGEMTEQLMREKKYADAVHMVARVIVNWWVDEDHNIPPAWTAVIEKAAKNGVSLEDAQTAFIEGARGLHAIPRYRVNEAEVWDGVIAQVRL
;
A
#
# COMPACT_ATOMS: atom_id res chain seq x y z
N MET A 1 -61.17 32.51 -49.06
CA MET A 1 -62.07 31.51 -49.70
C MET A 1 -61.41 31.03 -50.99
N SER A 2 -61.60 29.76 -51.36
CA SER A 2 -61.01 29.03 -52.50
C SER A 2 -59.58 28.52 -52.27
N TRP A 3 -59.37 27.26 -51.86
CA TRP A 3 -59.29 26.04 -52.69
C TRP A 3 -58.13 26.02 -53.68
N PHE A 4 -57.13 25.15 -53.46
CA PHE A 4 -56.61 24.29 -54.53
C PHE A 4 -55.86 23.06 -53.98
N LYS A 5 -56.29 21.89 -54.48
CA LYS A 5 -55.78 20.53 -54.25
C LYS A 5 -54.42 20.29 -54.93
N ARG A 6 -53.58 19.41 -54.36
CA ARG A 6 -52.68 18.47 -55.07
C ARG A 6 -52.34 17.31 -54.12
N LYS A 7 -52.98 16.14 -54.32
CA LYS A 7 -52.51 14.97 -55.10
C LYS A 7 -51.27 14.29 -54.48
N GLU A 8 -51.57 13.28 -53.68
CA GLU A 8 -50.65 12.22 -53.25
C GLU A 8 -50.16 11.41 -54.46
N LYS A 9 -48.88 11.01 -54.42
CA LYS A 9 -48.31 9.92 -55.22
C LYS A 9 -47.85 8.84 -54.24
N PRO A 10 -48.20 7.56 -54.43
CA PRO A 10 -47.63 6.47 -53.65
C PRO A 10 -46.19 6.21 -54.12
N GLN A 11 -45.23 6.26 -53.21
CA GLN A 11 -43.88 5.73 -53.44
C GLN A 11 -43.83 4.27 -52.96
N ALA A 12 -43.27 3.44 -53.84
CA ALA A 12 -43.15 2.01 -53.69
C ALA A 12 -42.25 1.63 -52.52
N VAL A 13 -42.67 0.61 -51.78
CA VAL A 13 -41.94 -0.01 -50.69
C VAL A 13 -40.82 -0.86 -51.29
N ALA A 14 -39.57 -0.41 -51.19
CA ALA A 14 -38.40 -1.23 -51.45
C ALA A 14 -38.03 -1.99 -50.17
N ALA A 15 -38.00 -3.32 -50.25
CA ALA A 15 -37.53 -4.19 -49.18
C ALA A 15 -36.03 -3.92 -48.94
N ILE A 16 -35.71 -3.32 -47.80
CA ILE A 16 -34.33 -3.15 -47.33
C ILE A 16 -33.92 -4.46 -46.66
N SER A 17 -33.00 -5.17 -47.29
CA SER A 17 -32.29 -6.31 -46.73
C SER A 17 -31.61 -5.91 -45.42
N SER A 18 -31.98 -6.58 -44.34
CA SER A 18 -31.45 -6.38 -43.00
C SER A 18 -30.13 -7.14 -42.81
N GLU A 19 -29.04 -6.60 -43.33
CA GLU A 19 -27.69 -6.97 -42.86
C GLU A 19 -26.98 -5.71 -42.39
N SER A 20 -27.20 -5.40 -41.11
CA SER A 20 -26.51 -4.30 -40.44
C SER A 20 -25.05 -4.73 -40.21
N PRO A 21 -24.06 -4.05 -40.81
CA PRO A 21 -22.66 -4.39 -40.60
C PRO A 21 -22.34 -4.21 -39.12
N ARG A 22 -21.77 -5.25 -38.48
CA ARG A 22 -21.32 -5.19 -37.09
C ARG A 22 -20.30 -4.07 -36.98
N ASN A 23 -20.74 -2.94 -36.42
CA ASN A 23 -19.91 -1.78 -36.22
C ASN A 23 -18.79 -2.17 -35.24
N PRO A 24 -17.50 -2.03 -35.58
CA PRO A 24 -16.42 -2.31 -34.65
C PRO A 24 -16.64 -1.49 -33.38
N LEU A 25 -16.40 -2.12 -32.23
CA LEU A 25 -16.55 -1.50 -30.92
C LEU A 25 -15.82 -0.15 -30.93
N GLY A 26 -16.54 0.95 -30.66
CA GLY A 26 -15.93 2.26 -30.58
C GLY A 26 -14.80 2.30 -29.53
N PRO A 27 -13.88 3.26 -29.61
CA PRO A 27 -12.65 3.29 -28.81
C PRO A 27 -12.86 3.14 -27.29
N ARG A 28 -13.96 3.68 -26.73
CA ARG A 28 -14.34 3.48 -25.32
C ARG A 28 -14.66 2.03 -24.95
N ASN A 29 -15.29 1.28 -25.87
CA ASN A 29 -15.60 -0.13 -25.64
C ASN A 29 -14.35 -1.01 -25.79
N GLN A 30 -13.37 -0.57 -26.60
CA GLN A 30 -12.07 -1.24 -26.71
C GLN A 30 -11.23 -1.07 -25.43
N GLU A 31 -11.19 0.13 -24.85
CA GLU A 31 -10.52 0.36 -23.55
C GLU A 31 -11.14 -0.47 -22.42
N ALA A 32 -12.48 -0.49 -22.33
CA ALA A 32 -13.16 -1.31 -21.33
C ALA A 32 -12.92 -2.81 -21.52
N ALA A 33 -12.88 -3.30 -22.76
CA ALA A 33 -12.56 -4.70 -23.07
C ALA A 33 -11.11 -5.04 -22.72
N ASN A 34 -10.16 -4.16 -23.02
CA ASN A 34 -8.76 -4.31 -22.67
C ASN A 34 -8.55 -4.29 -21.15
N ALA A 35 -9.23 -3.40 -20.43
CA ALA A 35 -9.20 -3.36 -18.97
C ALA A 35 -9.76 -4.65 -18.34
N ARG A 36 -10.88 -5.19 -18.87
CA ARG A 36 -11.44 -6.48 -18.42
C ARG A 36 -10.52 -7.66 -18.73
N ALA A 37 -9.88 -7.69 -19.90
CA ALA A 37 -8.93 -8.73 -20.27
C ALA A 37 -7.66 -8.67 -19.41
N ALA A 38 -7.17 -7.46 -19.09
CA ALA A 38 -6.06 -7.25 -18.17
C ALA A 38 -6.44 -7.69 -16.75
N ALA A 39 -7.65 -7.34 -16.27
CA ALA A 39 -8.17 -7.78 -14.99
C ALA A 39 -8.27 -9.32 -14.92
N SER A 40 -8.76 -9.98 -15.96
CA SER A 40 -8.85 -11.45 -16.04
C SER A 40 -7.49 -12.15 -16.07
N LYS A 41 -6.48 -11.55 -16.73
CA LYS A 41 -5.09 -12.06 -16.65
C LYS A 41 -4.50 -11.85 -15.25
N SER A 42 -4.86 -10.76 -14.59
CA SER A 42 -4.45 -10.47 -13.20
C SER A 42 -4.99 -11.49 -12.20
N THR A 43 -6.17 -12.10 -12.45
CA THR A 43 -6.80 -13.09 -11.55
C THR A 43 -5.98 -14.36 -11.36
N ASN A 44 -5.10 -14.68 -12.32
CA ASN A 44 -4.25 -15.87 -12.25
C ASN A 44 -2.82 -15.63 -11.77
N LEU A 45 -2.38 -14.37 -11.63
CA LEU A 45 -0.99 -14.07 -11.24
C LEU A 45 -0.69 -14.44 -9.77
N TYR A 46 -1.69 -14.34 -8.90
CA TYR A 46 -1.58 -14.69 -7.49
C TYR A 46 -2.87 -15.40 -7.06
N PRO A 47 -2.92 -16.75 -7.14
CA PRO A 47 -4.08 -17.50 -6.66
C PRO A 47 -4.18 -17.42 -5.13
N ALA A 48 -5.41 -17.43 -4.60
CA ALA A 48 -5.64 -17.44 -3.16
C ALA A 48 -5.07 -18.73 -2.53
N PRO A 49 -4.32 -18.62 -1.43
CA PRO A 49 -3.94 -19.79 -0.63
C PRO A 49 -5.15 -20.57 -0.10
N THR A 50 -5.06 -21.89 -0.12
CA THR A 50 -6.05 -22.77 0.52
C THR A 50 -5.82 -22.82 2.03
N LEU A 51 -6.89 -22.62 2.82
CA LEU A 51 -6.85 -22.71 4.28
C LEU A 51 -7.12 -24.13 4.77
N SER A 52 -6.67 -24.46 5.99
CA SER A 52 -7.06 -25.72 6.63
C SER A 52 -8.50 -25.67 7.16
N GLN A 53 -9.18 -26.82 7.16
CA GLN A 53 -10.50 -26.95 7.78
C GLN A 53 -10.46 -26.59 9.28
N ALA A 54 -9.43 -27.05 9.98
CA ALA A 54 -9.23 -26.75 11.41
C ALA A 54 -9.23 -25.25 11.70
N TRP A 55 -8.72 -24.44 10.77
CA TRP A 55 -8.74 -22.99 10.93
C TRP A 55 -10.10 -22.37 10.60
N LEU A 56 -10.78 -22.87 9.57
CA LEU A 56 -12.15 -22.45 9.24
C LEU A 56 -13.11 -22.70 10.41
N ASP A 57 -12.89 -23.77 11.16
CA ASP A 57 -13.73 -24.17 12.28
C ASP A 57 -13.60 -23.26 13.52
N ARG A 58 -12.66 -22.28 13.53
CA ARG A 58 -12.40 -21.20 14.54
C ARG A 58 -12.48 -21.56 16.04
N SER A 59 -12.65 -22.83 16.37
CA SER A 59 -12.97 -23.34 17.70
C SER A 59 -11.78 -23.99 18.38
N ALA A 60 -10.79 -24.43 17.60
CA ALA A 60 -9.54 -24.98 18.11
C ALA A 60 -8.46 -23.88 18.20
N PRO A 61 -7.80 -23.70 19.36
CA PRO A 61 -6.63 -22.83 19.45
C PRO A 61 -5.50 -23.36 18.56
N ALA A 62 -4.68 -22.46 18.01
CA ALA A 62 -3.54 -22.82 17.19
C ALA A 62 -2.50 -23.62 18.01
N GLU A 63 -1.98 -24.70 17.43
CA GLU A 63 -0.94 -25.52 18.05
C GLU A 63 0.39 -24.75 18.10
N ASP A 64 1.11 -24.76 19.23
CA ASP A 64 2.46 -24.16 19.28
C ASP A 64 3.51 -25.16 18.79
N ARG A 65 3.97 -24.98 17.54
CA ARG A 65 5.01 -25.79 16.90
C ARG A 65 6.35 -25.08 16.81
N ARG A 66 6.56 -24.02 17.59
CA ARG A 66 7.82 -23.30 17.59
C ARG A 66 8.93 -24.19 18.15
N THR A 67 10.08 -24.17 17.48
CA THR A 67 11.27 -24.89 17.91
C THR A 67 12.36 -23.91 18.34
N ASP A 68 13.32 -24.39 19.12
CA ASP A 68 14.55 -23.66 19.45
C ASP A 68 15.62 -23.80 18.34
N LEU A 69 15.24 -24.18 17.12
CA LEU A 69 16.15 -24.33 15.99
C LEU A 69 15.98 -23.17 15.02
N CYS A 70 17.09 -22.65 14.49
CA CYS A 70 17.04 -21.65 13.45
C CYS A 70 16.55 -22.26 12.12
N PRO A 71 15.47 -21.77 11.49
CA PRO A 71 14.99 -22.30 10.22
C PRO A 71 15.96 -22.03 9.05
N ASN A 72 16.91 -21.10 9.22
CA ASN A 72 17.88 -20.77 8.17
C ASN A 72 19.14 -21.65 8.19
N CYS A 73 19.63 -22.06 9.37
CA CYS A 73 20.91 -22.77 9.49
C CYS A 73 20.86 -24.02 10.38
N GLY A 74 19.71 -24.34 10.99
CA GLY A 74 19.56 -25.45 11.93
C GLY A 74 20.23 -25.24 13.30
N GLY A 75 20.92 -24.12 13.53
CA GLY A 75 21.60 -23.85 14.79
C GLY A 75 20.64 -23.77 15.99
N LYS A 76 20.99 -24.47 17.07
CA LYS A 76 20.20 -24.52 18.31
C LYS A 76 20.31 -23.21 19.11
N LEU A 77 19.19 -22.66 19.52
CA LEU A 77 19.04 -21.38 20.21
C LEU A 77 18.90 -21.61 21.72
N LYS A 78 19.28 -20.61 22.52
CA LYS A 78 19.12 -20.67 23.98
C LYS A 78 17.66 -20.61 24.42
N LYS A 79 16.80 -19.98 23.62
CA LYS A 79 15.37 -19.79 23.85
C LYS A 79 14.62 -19.88 22.53
N VAL A 80 13.36 -20.25 22.59
CA VAL A 80 12.43 -20.20 21.45
C VAL A 80 12.35 -18.74 20.93
N PRO A 81 12.42 -18.51 19.61
CA PRO A 81 12.29 -17.18 19.02
C PRO A 81 11.00 -16.44 19.42
N GLY A 82 11.10 -15.12 19.54
CA GLY A 82 9.95 -14.23 19.66
C GLY A 82 9.38 -13.83 18.30
N ALA A 83 8.49 -12.84 18.26
CA ALA A 83 7.82 -12.38 17.03
C ALA A 83 8.77 -12.08 15.86
N LYS A 84 9.91 -11.44 16.15
CA LYS A 84 11.04 -11.22 15.25
C LYS A 84 12.33 -11.37 16.03
N THR A 85 13.22 -12.28 15.64
CA THR A 85 14.46 -12.54 16.36
C THR A 85 15.61 -12.80 15.38
N LYS A 86 16.77 -12.17 15.62
CA LYS A 86 17.99 -12.42 14.83
C LYS A 86 18.69 -13.67 15.34
N CYS A 87 19.05 -14.59 14.45
CA CYS A 87 19.79 -15.79 14.81
C CYS A 87 21.24 -15.41 15.22
N PRO A 88 21.75 -15.88 16.38
CA PRO A 88 23.13 -15.61 16.80
C PRO A 88 24.17 -16.39 15.98
N HIS A 89 23.77 -17.48 15.31
CA HIS A 89 24.67 -18.35 14.54
C HIS A 89 24.91 -17.84 13.12
N CYS A 90 23.84 -17.48 12.39
CA CYS A 90 23.93 -17.06 10.99
C CYS A 90 23.59 -15.58 10.75
N GLY A 91 23.14 -14.84 11.77
CA GLY A 91 22.78 -13.43 11.66
C GLY A 91 21.49 -13.13 10.88
N ARG A 92 20.80 -14.14 10.32
CA ARG A 92 19.54 -13.94 9.60
C ARG A 92 18.36 -13.74 10.55
N GLN A 93 17.33 -13.04 10.07
CA GLN A 93 16.07 -12.86 10.82
C GLN A 93 15.25 -14.15 10.82
N MET A 94 14.52 -14.35 11.92
CA MET A 94 13.53 -15.40 12.11
C MET A 94 12.23 -14.75 12.55
N TYR A 95 11.12 -15.28 12.05
CA TYR A 95 9.80 -14.74 12.30
C TYR A 95 8.93 -15.80 12.93
N VAL A 96 8.17 -15.43 13.96
CA VAL A 96 7.12 -16.29 14.51
C VAL A 96 5.80 -15.85 13.93
N ARG A 97 5.07 -16.77 13.31
CA ARG A 97 3.77 -16.54 12.70
C ARG A 97 2.82 -17.69 12.98
N VAL A 98 1.53 -17.38 13.03
CA VAL A 98 0.48 -18.38 12.95
C VAL A 98 0.25 -18.68 11.46
N ASP A 99 0.41 -19.95 11.09
CA ASP A 99 0.14 -20.44 9.75
C ASP A 99 -1.28 -21.04 9.69
N PRO A 100 -2.24 -20.35 9.05
CA PRO A 100 -3.62 -20.79 8.98
C PRO A 100 -3.83 -22.05 8.11
N ARG A 101 -2.83 -22.42 7.29
CA ARG A 101 -2.85 -23.62 6.45
C ARG A 101 -2.65 -24.90 7.24
N ILE A 102 -2.10 -24.79 8.46
CA ILE A 102 -1.88 -25.92 9.39
C ILE A 102 -2.39 -25.64 10.81
N ASN A 103 -3.03 -24.48 11.02
CA ASN A 103 -3.47 -23.98 12.33
C ASN A 103 -2.39 -24.09 13.43
N ALA A 104 -1.17 -23.64 13.14
CA ALA A 104 -0.05 -23.74 14.06
C ALA A 104 0.83 -22.48 14.09
N THR A 105 1.38 -22.18 15.26
CA THR A 105 2.42 -21.17 15.43
C THR A 105 3.78 -21.78 15.09
N VAL A 106 4.46 -21.22 14.10
CA VAL A 106 5.72 -21.74 13.55
C VAL A 106 6.81 -20.67 13.51
N VAL A 107 8.08 -21.11 13.54
CA VAL A 107 9.25 -20.25 13.29
C VAL A 107 9.62 -20.40 11.82
N VAL A 108 9.66 -19.28 11.09
CA VAL A 108 9.87 -19.28 9.63
C VAL A 108 10.96 -18.32 9.20
N THR A 109 11.47 -18.55 8.00
CA THR A 109 12.38 -17.66 7.28
C THR A 109 11.65 -16.48 6.66
N GLU A 110 12.40 -15.49 6.16
CA GLU A 110 11.86 -14.37 5.40
C GLU A 110 11.21 -14.80 4.08
N ALA A 111 11.74 -15.84 3.43
CA ALA A 111 11.20 -16.35 2.17
C ALA A 111 9.85 -17.07 2.37
N GLU A 112 9.65 -17.74 3.50
CA GLU A 112 8.39 -18.41 3.85
C GLU A 112 7.33 -17.45 4.39
N LEU A 113 7.77 -16.30 4.92
CA LEU A 113 6.92 -15.30 5.55
C LEU A 113 5.82 -14.81 4.60
N GLU A 114 6.17 -14.54 3.34
CA GLU A 114 5.23 -14.00 2.35
C GLU A 114 4.04 -14.94 2.11
N GLY A 115 4.29 -16.25 2.00
CA GLY A 115 3.24 -17.25 1.79
C GLY A 115 2.32 -17.42 3.00
N ILE A 116 2.84 -17.22 4.21
CA ILE A 116 2.02 -17.25 5.44
C ILE A 116 1.21 -15.97 5.56
N ASP A 117 1.78 -14.81 5.25
CA ASP A 117 1.06 -13.53 5.26
C ASP A 117 -0.05 -13.52 4.19
N ASP A 118 0.18 -14.12 3.01
CA ASP A 118 -0.85 -14.36 2.00
C ASP A 118 -1.99 -15.23 2.55
N ALA A 119 -1.67 -16.33 3.25
CA ALA A 119 -2.67 -17.22 3.81
C ALA A 119 -3.45 -16.55 4.97
N ASN A 120 -2.78 -15.73 5.78
CA ASN A 120 -3.43 -14.92 6.79
C ASN A 120 -4.38 -13.90 6.16
N ALA A 121 -4.01 -13.27 5.05
CA ALA A 121 -4.91 -12.35 4.36
C ALA A 121 -6.18 -13.06 3.85
N VAL A 122 -6.09 -14.31 3.39
CA VAL A 122 -7.30 -15.12 3.08
C VAL A 122 -8.13 -15.36 4.33
N ALA A 123 -7.49 -15.77 5.43
CA ALA A 123 -8.16 -16.05 6.69
C ALA A 123 -8.91 -14.86 7.29
N TYR A 124 -8.34 -13.66 7.15
CA TYR A 124 -8.90 -12.42 7.67
C TYR A 124 -9.76 -11.65 6.66
N GLY A 125 -9.93 -12.18 5.45
CA GLY A 125 -10.75 -11.54 4.40
C GLY A 125 -10.11 -10.33 3.73
N THR A 126 -8.80 -10.13 3.91
CA THR A 126 -8.03 -9.02 3.30
C THR A 126 -7.22 -9.48 2.07
N TRP A 127 -7.46 -10.71 1.59
CA TRP A 127 -6.71 -11.28 0.46
C TRP A 127 -6.80 -10.44 -0.81
N GLU A 128 -7.98 -9.92 -1.16
CA GLU A 128 -8.12 -9.18 -2.41
C GLU A 128 -7.30 -7.88 -2.40
N GLU A 129 -7.32 -7.12 -1.30
CA GLU A 129 -6.47 -5.94 -1.14
C GLU A 129 -4.99 -6.31 -1.26
N ARG A 130 -4.55 -7.33 -0.52
CA ARG A 130 -3.16 -7.79 -0.57
C ARG A 130 -2.75 -8.25 -1.97
N ARG A 131 -3.63 -8.94 -2.68
CA ARG A 131 -3.42 -9.39 -4.05
C ARG A 131 -3.29 -8.21 -5.02
N GLN A 132 -4.13 -7.19 -4.88
CA GLN A 132 -4.01 -5.96 -5.68
C GLN A 132 -2.70 -5.23 -5.40
N ASP A 133 -2.27 -5.16 -4.14
CA ASP A 133 -0.96 -4.58 -3.77
C ASP A 133 0.20 -5.33 -4.45
N LYS A 134 0.17 -6.67 -4.49
CA LYS A 134 1.18 -7.48 -5.20
C LYS A 134 1.19 -7.20 -6.69
N ILE A 135 0.01 -7.12 -7.31
CA ILE A 135 -0.13 -6.78 -8.74
C ILE A 135 0.43 -5.39 -9.01
N HIS A 136 0.13 -4.40 -8.17
CA HIS A 136 0.63 -3.04 -8.31
C HIS A 136 2.15 -2.95 -8.15
N ARG A 137 2.74 -3.65 -7.17
CA ARG A 137 4.20 -3.70 -7.01
C ARG A 137 4.88 -4.38 -8.20
N ALA A 138 4.32 -5.47 -8.71
CA ALA A 138 4.83 -6.11 -9.93
C ALA A 138 4.78 -5.15 -11.13
N ALA A 139 3.68 -4.42 -11.31
CA ALA A 139 3.55 -3.42 -12.36
C ALA A 139 4.52 -2.24 -12.18
N ALA A 140 4.73 -1.78 -10.95
CA ALA A 140 5.71 -0.73 -10.63
C ALA A 140 7.13 -1.19 -10.97
N ARG A 141 7.49 -2.44 -10.63
CA ARG A 141 8.78 -3.05 -11.00
C ARG A 141 8.99 -3.06 -12.51
N ASP A 142 7.96 -3.44 -13.28
CA ASP A 142 8.05 -3.45 -14.74
C ASP A 142 8.19 -2.03 -15.32
N ARG A 143 7.44 -1.05 -14.81
CA ARG A 143 7.57 0.36 -15.22
C ARG A 143 8.96 0.93 -14.95
N LEU A 144 9.49 0.68 -13.75
CA LEU A 144 10.83 1.14 -13.36
C LEU A 144 11.90 0.47 -14.23
N ARG A 145 11.79 -0.84 -14.48
CA ARG A 145 12.70 -1.57 -15.37
C ARG A 145 12.67 -1.01 -16.79
N GLN A 146 11.50 -0.71 -17.34
CA GLN A 146 11.38 -0.11 -18.66
C GLN A 146 12.01 1.29 -18.72
N LYS A 147 11.83 2.09 -17.66
CA LYS A 147 12.34 3.46 -17.58
C LYS A 147 13.87 3.53 -17.43
N PHE A 148 14.45 2.66 -16.62
CA PHE A 148 15.87 2.75 -16.23
C PHE A 148 16.76 1.66 -16.85
N GLY A 149 16.19 0.66 -17.51
CA GLY A 149 16.93 -0.40 -18.21
C GLY A 149 17.57 -1.45 -17.31
N SER A 150 17.41 -1.36 -15.98
CA SER A 150 17.91 -2.32 -15.00
C SER A 150 16.77 -2.91 -14.17
N THR A 151 17.02 -4.01 -13.45
CA THR A 151 16.07 -4.48 -12.44
C THR A 151 16.11 -3.52 -11.24
N PRO A 152 15.01 -2.85 -10.89
CA PRO A 152 14.98 -1.96 -9.73
C PRO A 152 15.13 -2.80 -8.44
N ASP A 153 15.64 -2.17 -7.39
CA ASP A 153 15.63 -2.79 -6.07
C ASP A 153 14.22 -2.72 -5.44
N GLU A 154 14.02 -3.44 -4.34
CA GLU A 154 12.72 -3.46 -3.67
C GLU A 154 12.36 -2.12 -3.01
N ALA A 155 13.34 -1.29 -2.65
CA ALA A 155 13.08 0.01 -2.05
C ALA A 155 12.46 0.97 -3.07
N ASP A 156 12.98 1.01 -4.30
CA ASP A 156 12.45 1.80 -5.41
C ASP A 156 11.02 1.35 -5.79
N VAL A 157 10.81 0.03 -5.87
CA VAL A 157 9.48 -0.54 -6.16
C VAL A 157 8.47 -0.15 -5.08
N ASN A 158 8.86 -0.28 -3.81
CA ASN A 158 8.01 0.08 -2.68
C ASN A 158 7.72 1.58 -2.65
N TRP A 159 8.72 2.42 -2.90
CA TRP A 159 8.56 3.86 -2.95
C TRP A 159 7.58 4.28 -4.06
N GLN A 160 7.74 3.73 -5.27
CA GLN A 160 6.82 4.00 -6.37
C GLN A 160 5.39 3.59 -6.02
N PHE A 161 5.20 2.40 -5.47
CA PHE A 161 3.90 1.88 -5.05
C PHE A 161 3.25 2.77 -3.98
N LEU A 162 3.98 3.10 -2.92
CA LEU A 162 3.47 3.93 -1.82
C LEU A 162 3.16 5.35 -2.30
N ASN A 163 4.00 5.94 -3.14
CA ASN A 163 3.76 7.25 -3.69
C ASN A 163 2.48 7.30 -4.55
N GLU A 164 2.24 6.27 -5.38
CA GLU A 164 0.98 6.15 -6.13
C GLU A 164 -0.23 6.01 -5.20
N LYS A 165 -0.15 5.15 -4.17
CA LYS A 165 -1.22 4.96 -3.17
C LYS A 165 -1.50 6.26 -2.41
N PHE A 166 -0.45 6.98 -2.01
CA PHE A 166 -0.54 8.27 -1.33
C PHE A 166 -1.22 9.33 -2.20
N LEU A 167 -0.77 9.50 -3.45
CA LEU A 167 -1.37 10.48 -4.37
C LEU A 167 -2.83 10.16 -4.67
N ASN A 168 -3.18 8.88 -4.81
CA ASN A 168 -4.56 8.45 -4.97
C ASN A 168 -5.40 8.78 -3.72
N ALA A 169 -4.89 8.52 -2.52
CA ALA A 169 -5.57 8.84 -1.26
C ALA A 169 -5.78 10.36 -1.12
N VAL A 170 -4.77 11.17 -1.46
CA VAL A 170 -4.88 12.64 -1.48
C VAL A 170 -5.96 13.12 -2.44
N ALA A 171 -6.04 12.53 -3.63
CA ALA A 171 -7.05 12.89 -4.64
C ALA A 171 -8.49 12.56 -4.18
N HIS A 172 -8.66 11.64 -3.24
CA HIS A 172 -9.97 11.22 -2.72
C HIS A 172 -10.24 11.70 -1.28
N ASP A 173 -9.36 12.54 -0.71
CA ASP A 173 -9.43 12.98 0.70
C ASP A 173 -9.55 11.81 1.70
N ASP A 174 -8.85 10.70 1.43
CA ASP A 174 -8.82 9.54 2.32
C ASP A 174 -7.75 9.71 3.41
N GLY A 175 -8.13 10.41 4.48
CA GLY A 175 -7.25 10.72 5.60
C GLY A 175 -6.59 9.49 6.24
N TYR A 176 -7.33 8.38 6.36
CA TYR A 176 -6.80 7.15 6.96
C TYR A 176 -5.71 6.50 6.10
N VAL A 177 -5.92 6.44 4.78
CA VAL A 177 -4.91 5.91 3.86
C VAL A 177 -3.72 6.86 3.75
N ILE A 178 -3.94 8.18 3.73
CA ILE A 178 -2.86 9.18 3.79
C ILE A 178 -1.97 8.95 5.01
N PHE A 179 -2.57 8.84 6.20
CA PHE A 179 -1.87 8.58 7.45
C PHE A 179 -1.04 7.30 7.38
N THR A 180 -1.68 6.19 7.01
CA THR A 180 -1.06 4.87 6.99
C THR A 180 0.11 4.81 6.00
N VAL A 181 -0.11 5.29 4.76
CA VAL A 181 0.91 5.25 3.70
C VAL A 181 2.07 6.20 4.00
N ALA A 182 1.82 7.42 4.52
CA ALA A 182 2.88 8.33 4.91
C ALA A 182 3.72 7.78 6.07
N GLY A 183 3.10 7.05 7.00
CA GLY A 183 3.79 6.29 8.04
C GLY A 183 4.74 5.24 7.46
N GLU A 184 4.25 4.40 6.54
CA GLU A 184 5.08 3.37 5.86
C GLU A 184 6.25 3.98 5.06
N MET A 185 5.99 5.09 4.35
CA MET A 185 7.03 5.83 3.62
C MET A 185 8.09 6.40 4.58
N THR A 186 7.66 6.95 5.72
CA THR A 186 8.57 7.44 6.77
C THR A 186 9.46 6.32 7.29
N GLU A 187 8.88 5.16 7.62
CA GLU A 187 9.65 4.02 8.10
C GLU A 187 10.68 3.52 7.08
N GLN A 188 10.32 3.52 5.80
CA GLN A 188 11.25 3.15 4.73
C GLN A 188 12.44 4.11 4.69
N LEU A 189 12.22 5.42 4.67
CA LEU A 189 13.29 6.42 4.68
C LEU A 189 14.18 6.31 5.93
N MET A 190 13.58 5.98 7.08
CA MET A 190 14.33 5.73 8.32
C MET A 190 15.22 4.49 8.23
N ARG A 191 14.80 3.43 7.53
CA ARG A 191 15.63 2.24 7.26
C ARG A 191 16.78 2.57 6.31
N GLU A 192 16.52 3.42 5.33
CA GLU A 192 17.51 3.93 4.36
C GLU A 192 18.44 5.01 4.93
N LYS A 193 18.22 5.45 6.18
CA LYS A 193 18.96 6.53 6.85
C LYS A 193 18.84 7.89 6.16
N LYS A 194 17.78 8.11 5.39
CA LYS A 194 17.43 9.40 4.77
C LYS A 194 16.63 10.25 5.76
N TYR A 195 17.30 10.69 6.83
CA TYR A 195 16.63 11.25 8.00
C TYR A 195 15.88 12.56 7.73
N ALA A 196 16.44 13.46 6.91
CA ALA A 196 15.75 14.70 6.54
C ALA A 196 14.47 14.41 5.73
N ASP A 197 14.55 13.52 4.74
CA ASP A 197 13.38 13.09 3.96
C ASP A 197 12.32 12.41 4.84
N ALA A 198 12.76 11.64 5.85
CA ALA A 198 11.85 11.02 6.81
C ALA A 198 11.12 12.06 7.68
N VAL A 199 11.79 13.15 8.07
CA VAL A 199 11.16 14.29 8.76
C VAL A 199 10.15 14.97 7.84
N HIS A 200 10.50 15.19 6.58
CA HIS A 200 9.56 15.72 5.58
C HIS A 200 8.32 14.81 5.42
N MET A 201 8.50 13.49 5.39
CA MET A 201 7.38 12.57 5.26
C MET A 201 6.52 12.47 6.53
N VAL A 202 7.14 12.41 7.72
CA VAL A 202 6.40 12.29 8.99
C VAL A 202 5.58 13.56 9.30
N ALA A 203 5.96 14.71 8.77
CA ALA A 203 5.18 15.93 8.89
C ALA A 203 3.74 15.77 8.38
N ARG A 204 3.55 14.97 7.31
CA ARG A 204 2.23 14.67 6.75
C ARG A 204 1.39 13.83 7.71
N VAL A 205 2.03 12.85 8.36
CA VAL A 205 1.39 12.02 9.40
C VAL A 205 0.95 12.89 10.57
N ILE A 206 1.84 13.76 11.03
CA ILE A 206 1.59 14.65 12.17
C ILE A 206 0.47 15.65 11.86
N VAL A 207 0.49 16.32 10.71
CA VAL A 207 -0.57 17.29 10.33
C VAL A 207 -1.91 16.59 10.18
N ASN A 208 -1.95 15.45 9.50
CA ASN A 208 -3.17 14.66 9.35
C ASN A 208 -3.79 14.32 10.72
N TRP A 209 -2.98 13.75 11.62
CA TRP A 209 -3.41 13.38 12.96
C TRP A 209 -3.79 14.60 13.82
N TRP A 210 -3.00 15.67 13.77
CA TRP A 210 -3.22 16.89 14.55
C TRP A 210 -4.58 17.53 14.22
N VAL A 211 -4.97 17.52 12.94
CA VAL A 211 -6.28 18.03 12.49
C VAL A 211 -7.42 17.11 12.96
N ASP A 212 -7.23 15.79 12.84
CA ASP A 212 -8.30 14.82 13.12
C ASP A 212 -8.46 14.50 14.63
N GLU A 213 -7.45 14.79 15.46
CA GLU A 213 -7.36 14.38 16.88
C GLU A 213 -7.07 15.56 17.84
N ASP A 214 -7.77 16.67 17.65
CA ASP A 214 -7.77 17.83 18.56
C ASP A 214 -6.35 18.32 18.95
N HIS A 215 -5.48 18.47 17.95
CA HIS A 215 -4.13 19.04 18.11
C HIS A 215 -3.19 18.14 18.95
N ASN A 216 -3.57 16.90 19.21
CA ASN A 216 -2.73 15.92 19.87
C ASN A 216 -1.64 15.42 18.91
N ILE A 217 -0.40 15.22 19.40
CA ILE A 217 0.70 14.66 18.62
C ILE A 217 1.22 13.43 19.37
N PRO A 218 1.03 12.22 18.84
CA PRO A 218 1.53 11.01 19.48
C PRO A 218 3.08 11.02 19.60
N PRO A 219 3.65 10.64 20.75
CA PRO A 219 5.11 10.60 20.95
C PRO A 219 5.86 9.70 19.95
N ALA A 220 5.19 8.72 19.36
CA ALA A 220 5.79 7.85 18.34
C ALA A 220 6.26 8.64 17.10
N TRP A 221 5.58 9.74 16.75
CA TRP A 221 5.91 10.53 15.57
C TRP A 221 7.00 11.57 15.85
N THR A 222 7.03 12.14 17.06
CA THR A 222 8.12 13.05 17.48
C THR A 222 9.44 12.30 17.67
N ALA A 223 9.39 11.00 17.99
CA ALA A 223 10.57 10.14 18.04
C ALA A 223 11.32 10.03 16.69
N VAL A 224 10.64 10.25 15.55
CA VAL A 224 11.31 10.31 14.23
C VAL A 224 12.24 11.52 14.16
N ILE A 225 11.79 12.67 14.65
CA ILE A 225 12.54 13.94 14.65
C ILE A 225 13.69 13.86 15.66
N GLU A 226 13.46 13.34 16.87
CA GLU A 226 14.54 13.08 17.83
C GLU A 226 15.63 12.18 17.23
N LYS A 227 15.22 11.11 16.54
CA LYS A 227 16.14 10.18 15.91
C LYS A 227 16.89 10.83 14.75
N ALA A 228 16.25 11.67 13.95
CA ALA A 228 16.91 12.46 12.90
C ALA A 228 17.97 13.39 13.51
N ALA A 229 17.63 14.11 14.57
CA ALA A 229 18.55 15.01 15.28
C ALA A 229 19.76 14.26 15.85
N LYS A 230 19.54 13.13 16.52
CA LYS A 230 20.60 12.24 17.02
C LYS A 230 21.50 11.68 15.91
N ASN A 231 21.07 11.72 14.65
CA ASN A 231 21.83 11.28 13.49
C ASN A 231 22.29 12.45 12.58
N GLY A 232 22.37 13.66 13.14
CA GLY A 232 23.06 14.79 12.51
C GLY A 232 22.19 15.74 11.69
N VAL A 233 20.86 15.58 11.69
CA VAL A 233 19.95 16.60 11.12
C VAL A 233 19.83 17.73 12.13
N SER A 234 20.17 18.97 11.75
CA SER A 234 20.00 20.11 12.66
C SER A 234 18.51 20.37 12.93
N LEU A 235 18.17 21.06 14.02
CA LEU A 235 16.77 21.42 14.27
C LEU A 235 16.21 22.37 13.22
N GLU A 236 17.04 23.26 12.67
CA GLU A 236 16.65 24.17 11.60
C GLU A 236 16.36 23.41 10.30
N ASP A 237 17.19 22.43 9.95
CA ASP A 237 16.95 21.57 8.79
C ASP A 237 15.71 20.69 8.99
N ALA A 238 15.52 20.17 10.21
CA ALA A 238 14.34 19.38 10.56
C ALA A 238 13.06 20.23 10.48
N GLN A 239 13.10 21.48 10.97
CA GLN A 239 11.98 22.42 10.87
C GLN A 239 11.66 22.72 9.41
N THR A 240 12.68 23.00 8.59
CA THR A 240 12.51 23.30 7.17
C THR A 240 11.89 22.11 6.45
N ALA A 241 12.44 20.91 6.62
CA ALA A 241 11.91 19.67 6.05
C ALA A 241 10.47 19.41 6.51
N PHE A 242 10.17 19.64 7.79
CA PHE A 242 8.83 19.48 8.34
C PHE A 242 7.82 20.41 7.69
N ILE A 243 8.12 21.71 7.60
CA ILE A 243 7.23 22.71 7.01
C ILE A 243 6.96 22.38 5.53
N GLU A 244 8.00 22.02 4.77
CA GLU A 244 7.84 21.60 3.37
C GLU A 244 6.96 20.34 3.25
N GLY A 245 7.17 19.38 4.14
CA GLY A 245 6.39 18.15 4.22
C GLY A 245 4.92 18.38 4.50
N ALA A 246 4.62 19.22 5.50
CA ALA A 246 3.29 19.64 5.91
C ALA A 246 2.51 20.29 4.75
N ARG A 247 3.17 21.20 4.01
CA ARG A 247 2.60 21.87 2.83
C ARG A 247 2.18 20.90 1.74
N GLY A 248 2.77 19.71 1.70
CA GLY A 248 2.36 18.63 0.80
C GLY A 248 0.87 18.23 0.93
N LEU A 249 0.23 18.51 2.08
CA LEU A 249 -1.20 18.24 2.29
C LEU A 249 -2.13 19.40 1.95
N HIS A 250 -1.61 20.58 1.60
CA HIS A 250 -2.43 21.78 1.33
C HIS A 250 -3.36 21.64 0.11
N ALA A 251 -3.18 20.61 -0.72
CA ALA A 251 -4.12 20.23 -1.75
C ALA A 251 -5.51 19.87 -1.17
N ILE A 252 -5.56 19.41 0.08
CA ILE A 252 -6.78 19.06 0.81
C ILE A 252 -7.12 20.22 1.76
N PRO A 253 -8.27 20.90 1.59
CA PRO A 253 -8.59 22.10 2.36
C PRO A 253 -8.55 21.94 3.88
N ARG A 254 -9.00 20.80 4.43
CA ARG A 254 -9.02 20.56 5.88
C ARG A 254 -7.63 20.44 6.51
N TYR A 255 -6.61 20.11 5.72
CA TYR A 255 -5.22 19.97 6.20
C TYR A 255 -4.38 21.23 5.95
N ARG A 256 -5.00 22.37 5.64
CA ARG A 256 -4.33 23.67 5.59
C ARG A 256 -4.24 24.24 7.00
N VAL A 257 -3.10 24.03 7.64
CA VAL A 257 -2.82 24.44 9.02
C VAL A 257 -1.75 25.52 9.05
N ASN A 258 -1.56 26.16 10.21
CA ASN A 258 -0.39 26.98 10.48
C ASN A 258 0.79 26.06 10.81
N GLU A 259 1.70 25.83 9.86
CA GLU A 259 2.75 24.83 10.01
C GLU A 259 3.73 25.17 11.14
N ALA A 260 3.93 26.46 11.44
CA ALA A 260 4.76 26.90 12.54
C ALA A 260 4.15 26.52 13.91
N GLU A 261 2.83 26.67 14.05
CA GLU A 261 2.11 26.27 15.27
C GLU A 261 2.18 24.76 15.50
N VAL A 262 2.00 23.96 14.43
CA VAL A 262 2.15 22.50 14.53
C VAL A 262 3.59 22.15 14.92
N TRP A 263 4.58 22.79 14.31
CA TRP A 263 5.99 22.58 14.64
C TRP A 263 6.32 22.93 16.10
N ASP A 264 5.80 24.03 16.63
CA ASP A 264 5.98 24.41 18.03
C ASP A 264 5.40 23.32 18.96
N GLY A 265 4.22 22.78 18.61
CA GLY A 265 3.61 21.65 19.32
C GLY A 265 4.46 20.37 19.26
N VAL A 266 5.11 20.10 18.12
CA VAL A 266 6.05 18.99 17.96
C VAL A 266 7.26 19.19 18.89
N ILE A 267 7.93 20.34 18.83
CA ILE A 267 9.17 20.60 19.58
C ILE A 267 8.92 20.62 21.08
N ALA A 268 7.76 21.06 21.54
CA ALA A 268 7.37 20.98 22.95
C ALA A 268 7.42 19.54 23.52
N GLN A 269 7.35 18.51 22.67
CA GLN A 269 7.40 17.11 23.07
C GLN A 269 8.75 16.41 22.80
N VAL A 270 9.62 16.99 21.96
CA VAL A 270 10.90 16.40 21.56
C VAL A 270 11.88 16.49 22.74
N ARG A 271 12.45 15.35 23.13
CA ARG A 271 13.49 15.25 24.18
C ARG A 271 14.87 15.13 23.54
N LEU A 272 15.49 16.28 23.26
CA LEU A 272 16.85 16.37 22.72
C LEU A 272 17.90 16.16 23.80
#